data_AF-A0A519CJ42-F1
#
_entry.id   AF-A0A519CJ42-F1
#
_cell.length_a   1.000
_cell.length_b   1.000
_cell.length_c   1.000
_cell.angle_alpha   90.00
_cell.angle_beta   90.00
_cell.angle_gamma   90.00
#
_symmetry.space_group_name_H-M   'P 1'
#
loop_
_entity.id
_entity.type
_entity.pdbx_description
1 polymer ?
#
loop_
_entity_poly.entity_id
_entity_poly.type
_entity_poly.pdbx_seq_one_letter_code
_entity_poly.pdbx_strand_id
1 'polypeptide(L)' 'MAFCVHCGQMQGDGIRFCRFCGGQQPGDQLIARLRIEAEAVRYQVQQMQAQQIQYQQQQQQQQQQRGW' A
#
# COMPACT_ATOMS: atom_id res chain seq x y z
N MET A 1 15.81 -3.64 -2.75
CA MET A 1 16.34 -3.33 -1.40
C MET A 1 15.25 -3.68 -0.41
N ALA A 2 15.58 -4.48 0.61
CA ALA A 2 14.65 -4.94 1.64
C ALA A 2 15.12 -4.49 3.03
N PHE A 3 14.22 -4.47 4.01
CA PHE A 3 14.56 -4.17 5.41
C PHE A 3 14.28 -5.41 6.27
N CYS A 4 15.11 -5.63 7.27
CA CYS A 4 14.90 -6.73 8.21
C CYS A 4 13.58 -6.53 8.99
N VAL A 5 12.67 -7.51 8.93
CA VAL A 5 11.39 -7.47 9.67
C VAL A 5 11.54 -7.52 11.19
N HIS A 6 12.73 -7.88 11.70
CA HIS A 6 13.01 -7.98 13.14
C HIS A 6 13.78 -6.77 13.70
N CYS A 7 14.76 -6.23 12.97
CA CYS A 7 15.64 -5.17 13.48
C CYS A 7 15.69 -3.92 12.61
N GLY A 8 14.95 -3.87 11.50
CA GLY A 8 14.86 -2.69 10.62
C GLY A 8 16.12 -2.38 9.81
N GLN A 9 17.20 -3.16 9.94
CA GLN A 9 18.43 -2.92 9.19
C GLN A 9 18.25 -3.18 7.70
N MET A 10 18.80 -2.29 6.87
CA MET A 10 18.77 -2.42 5.41
C MET A 10 19.56 -3.65 4.95
N GLN A 11 18.94 -4.40 4.04
CA GLN A 11 19.35 -5.69 3.54
C GLN A 11 19.26 -5.69 1.99
N GLY A 12 20.11 -6.49 1.34
CA GLY A 12 19.92 -6.87 -0.06
C GLY A 12 18.60 -7.65 -0.26
N ASP A 13 18.13 -7.73 -1.51
CA ASP A 13 16.97 -8.57 -1.83
C ASP A 13 17.35 -10.07 -1.75
N GLY A 14 16.42 -10.94 -1.38
CA GLY A 14 16.59 -12.39 -1.38
C GLY A 14 17.42 -12.98 -0.24
N ILE A 15 17.83 -12.19 0.77
CA ILE A 15 18.52 -12.75 1.94
C ILE A 15 17.54 -13.48 2.86
N ARG A 16 17.87 -14.71 3.24
CA ARG A 16 17.06 -15.54 4.14
C ARG A 16 17.27 -15.26 5.62
N PHE A 17 18.39 -14.63 5.99
CA PHE A 17 18.73 -14.28 7.37
C PHE A 17 19.33 -12.89 7.41
N CYS A 18 18.95 -12.11 8.43
CA CYS A 18 19.53 -10.80 8.65
C CYS A 18 20.99 -10.93 9.12
N ARG A 19 21.92 -10.28 8.41
CA ARG A 19 23.34 -10.27 8.78
C ARG A 19 23.66 -9.57 10.12
N PHE A 20 22.73 -8.75 10.62
CA PHE A 20 22.93 -7.98 11.85
C PHE A 20 22.30 -8.64 13.08
N CYS A 21 21.09 -9.20 12.96
CA CYS A 21 20.36 -9.77 14.11
C CYS A 21 20.11 -11.27 14.01
N GLY A 22 20.52 -11.94 12.92
CA GLY A 22 20.30 -13.37 12.69
C GLY A 22 18.84 -13.77 12.42
N GLY A 23 17.90 -12.83 12.47
CA GLY A 23 16.48 -13.09 12.27
C GLY A 23 16.18 -13.60 10.86
N GLN A 24 15.38 -14.67 10.77
CA GLN A 24 14.95 -15.25 9.50
C GLN A 24 14.09 -14.23 8.74
N GLN A 25 14.38 -14.05 7.46
CA GLN A 25 13.60 -13.20 6.58
C GLN A 25 12.52 -14.03 5.88
N PRO A 26 11.36 -13.42 5.60
CA PRO A 26 10.33 -14.06 4.80
C PRO A 26 10.89 -14.48 3.42
N GLY A 27 10.53 -15.68 2.97
CA GLY A 27 10.98 -16.19 1.68
C GLY A 27 10.41 -15.40 0.49
N ASP A 28 11.06 -15.52 -0.66
CA ASP A 28 10.73 -14.76 -1.87
C ASP A 28 9.28 -14.95 -2.34
N GLN A 29 8.72 -16.14 -2.15
CA GLN A 29 7.33 -16.42 -2.51
C GLN A 29 6.33 -15.59 -1.69
N LEU A 30 6.56 -15.46 -0.38
CA LEU A 30 5.71 -14.64 0.48
C LEU A 30 5.86 -13.16 0.12
N ILE A 31 7.09 -12.70 -0.11
CA ILE A 31 7.35 -11.32 -0.54
C ILE A 31 6.66 -11.01 -1.88
N ALA A 32 6.74 -11.92 -2.85
CA ALA A 32 6.08 -11.76 -4.14
C ALA A 32 4.56 -11.64 -3.97
N ARG A 33 3.95 -12.51 -3.16
CA ARG A 33 2.52 -12.45 -2.85
C ARG A 33 2.13 -11.12 -2.19
N LEU A 34 2.87 -10.69 -1.17
CA LEU A 34 2.61 -9.44 -0.47
C LEU A 34 2.71 -8.22 -1.39
N ARG A 35 3.60 -8.24 -2.39
CA ARG A 35 3.69 -7.16 -3.39
C ARG A 35 2.44 -7.08 -4.26
N ILE A 36 1.93 -8.23 -4.72
CA ILE A 36 0.70 -8.31 -5.50
C ILE A 36 -0.49 -7.82 -4.66
N GLU A 37 -0.59 -8.27 -3.41
CA GLU A 37 -1.66 -7.85 -2.50
C GLU A 37 -1.58 -6.35 -2.20
N ALA A 38 -0.38 -5.79 -1.96
CA ALA A 38 -0.20 -4.37 -1.74
C ALA A 38 -0.61 -3.52 -2.96
N GLU A 39 -0.34 -3.99 -4.18
CA GLU A 39 -0.76 -3.32 -5.41
C GLU A 39 -2.29 -3.34 -5.57
N ALA A 40 -2.92 -4.50 -5.31
CA ALA A 40 -4.38 -4.62 -5.34
C ALA A 40 -5.06 -3.66 -4.33
N VAL A 41 -4.51 -3.55 -3.11
CA VAL A 41 -5.02 -2.62 -2.09
C VAL A 41 -4.88 -1.16 -2.56
N ARG A 42 -3.74 -0.78 -3.14
CA ARG A 42 -3.54 0.57 -3.67
C ARG A 42 -4.56 0.92 -4.74
N TYR A 43 -4.83 -0.01 -5.66
CA TYR A 43 -5.82 0.16 -6.70
C TYR A 43 -7.24 0.34 -6.15
N GLN A 44 -7.63 -0.48 -5.17
CA GLN A 44 -8.94 -0.38 -4.52
C GLN A 44 -9.11 0.97 -3.79
N VAL A 45 -8.10 1.41 -3.04
CA VAL A 45 -8.13 2.70 -2.35
C VAL A 45 -8.23 3.85 -3.35
N GLN A 46 -7.52 3.78 -4.48
CA GLN A 46 -7.59 4.78 -5.53
C GLN A 46 -8.99 4.88 -6.15
N GLN A 47 -9.64 3.75 -6.45
CA GLN A 47 -11.01 3.76 -6.95
C GLN A 47 -12.01 4.33 -5.94
N MET A 48 -11.89 3.93 -4.68
CA MET A 48 -12.76 4.41 -3.61
C MET A 48 -12.63 5.93 -3.40
N GLN A 49 -11.40 6.44 -3.45
CA GLN A 49 -11.14 7.87 -3.35
C GLN A 49 -11.73 8.63 -4.55
N ALA A 50 -11.60 8.10 -5.77
CA ALA A 50 -12.21 8.70 -6.96
C ALA A 50 -13.73 8.77 -6.86
N GLN A 51 -14.37 7.70 -6.38
CA GLN A 51 -15.83 7.67 -6.18
C GLN A 51 -16.28 8.69 -5.13
N GLN A 52 -15.53 8.83 -4.03
CA GLN A 52 -15.84 9.78 -2.98
C GLN A 52 -15.72 11.23 -3.48
N ILE A 53 -14.69 11.56 -4.26
CA ILE A 53 -14.50 12.89 -4.86
C ILE A 53 -15.64 13.20 -5.84
N GLN A 54 -16.04 12.23 -6.67
CA GLN A 54 -17.15 12.41 -7.61
C GLN A 54 -18.46 12.70 -6.88
N TYR A 55 -18.75 11.96 -5.80
CA TYR A 55 -19.95 12.18 -5.00
C TYR A 55 -19.95 13.56 -4.33
N GLN A 56 -18.81 13.98 -3.78
CA GLN A 56 -18.66 15.28 -3.14
C GLN A 56 -18.81 16.43 -4.13
N GLN A 57 -18.24 16.33 -5.34
CA GLN A 57 -18.45 17.31 -6.41
C GLN A 57 -19.92 17.41 -6.81
N GLN A 58 -20.61 16.28 -6.97
CA GLN A 58 -22.02 16.28 -7.36
C GLN A 58 -22.90 16.95 -6.30
N GLN A 59 -22.64 16.71 -5.00
CA GLN A 59 -23.36 17.40 -3.93
C GLN A 59 -23.09 18.91 -3.93
N GLN A 60 -21.84 19.33 -4.15
CA GLN A 60 -21.48 20.74 -4.17
C GLN A 60 -22.15 21.48 -5.34
N GLN A 61 -22.20 20.85 -6.53
CA GLN A 61 -22.91 21.40 -7.69
C GLN A 61 -24.41 21.53 -7.44
N GLN A 62 -25.01 20.56 -6.75
CA GLN A 62 -26.43 20.59 -6.42
C GLN A 62 -26.80 21.67 -5.40
N GLN A 63 -25.93 21.95 -4.42
CA GLN A 63 -26.14 23.08 -3.50
C GLN A 63 -26.02 24.43 -4.20
N GLN A 64 -25.08 24.57 -5.14
CA GLN A 64 -24.89 25.82 -5.87
C GLN A 64 -26.10 26.16 -6.76
N GLN A 65 -26.82 25.16 -7.27
CA GLN A 65 -28.06 25.36 -8.04
C GLN A 65 -29.29 25.71 -7.20
N ARG A 66 -29.32 25.37 -5.89
CA ARG A 66 -30.45 25.71 -5.00
C ARG A 66 -30.33 27.09 -4.32
N GLY A 67 -29.26 27.84 -4.59
CA GLY A 67 -28.95 29.12 -3.94
C GLY A 67 -29.48 30.37 -4.67
N TRP A 68 -30.39 30.23 -5.64
CA TRP A 68 -31.01 31.34 -6.38
C TRP A 68 -32.51 31.42 -6.11
#